data_AF-C7DFB6-F1
#
_entry.id   AF-C7DFB6-F1
#
_cell.length_a   1.000
_cell.length_b   1.000
_cell.length_c   1.000
_cell.angle_alpha   90.00
_cell.angle_beta   90.00
_cell.angle_gamma   90.00
#
_symmetry.space_group_name_H-M   'P 1'
#
loop_
_entity.id
_entity.type
_entity.pdbx_description
1 polymer ?
#
loop_
_entity_poly.entity_id
_entity_poly.type
_entity_poly.pdbx_seq_one_letter_code
_entity_poly.pdbx_strand_id
1 'polypeptide(L)'
;MTEICKNAQKAEFAQRIAQINDPLNTEYVDPETNMLIPKKMGRKTVQIGAFGRMGYPLSLVMALFSGVFAVMAIRFARFHFLGYNDLEMNADMMFGMDVVMGMGIVLFFRETFNLKLLSHMALLGTSLMGAVLGLHNLVWMYPAKFGSVFSPEWVAMTKAMAEPNSILFRGVAYLI
;
A
#
# COMPACT_ATOMS: atom_id res chain seq x y z
N MET A 1 -6.54 65.40 -29.99
CA MET A 1 -7.18 64.21 -30.62
C MET A 1 -6.71 62.88 -30.00
N THR A 2 -5.46 62.78 -29.53
CA THR A 2 -4.87 61.60 -28.89
C THR A 2 -5.42 61.26 -27.50
N GLU A 3 -5.81 62.26 -26.71
CA GLU A 3 -6.41 62.07 -25.36
C GLU A 3 -7.79 61.38 -25.41
N ILE A 4 -8.62 61.73 -26.39
CA ILE A 4 -10.00 61.21 -26.52
C ILE A 4 -9.99 59.71 -26.87
N CYS A 5 -9.10 59.28 -27.78
CA CYS A 5 -8.93 57.85 -28.12
C CYS A 5 -8.44 57.02 -26.92
N LYS A 6 -7.51 57.57 -26.12
CA LYS A 6 -7.03 56.88 -24.91
C LYS A 6 -8.13 56.69 -23.88
N ASN A 7 -9.00 57.68 -23.71
CA ASN A 7 -10.12 57.60 -22.77
C ASN A 7 -11.20 56.62 -23.24
N ALA A 8 -11.48 56.57 -24.54
CA ALA A 8 -12.38 55.59 -25.12
C ALA A 8 -11.85 54.15 -24.96
N GLN A 9 -10.56 53.90 -25.23
CA GLN A 9 -9.95 52.59 -24.99
C GLN A 9 -9.99 52.16 -23.52
N LYS A 10 -9.74 53.09 -22.58
CA LYS A 10 -9.85 52.81 -21.15
C LYS A 10 -11.27 52.42 -20.74
N ALA A 11 -12.28 53.09 -21.30
CA ALA A 11 -13.68 52.79 -21.03
C ALA A 11 -14.09 51.41 -21.56
N GLU A 12 -13.70 51.08 -22.80
CA GLU A 12 -13.96 49.76 -23.40
C GLU A 12 -13.26 48.65 -22.60
N PHE A 13 -12.00 48.88 -22.20
CA PHE A 13 -11.25 47.94 -21.40
C PHE A 13 -11.89 47.71 -20.03
N ALA A 14 -12.31 48.78 -19.33
CA ALA A 14 -13.01 48.67 -18.06
C ALA A 14 -14.32 47.88 -18.17
N GLN A 15 -15.05 48.06 -19.27
CA GLN A 15 -16.28 47.34 -19.55
C GLN A 15 -16.04 45.84 -19.80
N ARG A 16 -14.96 45.48 -20.50
CA ARG A 16 -14.54 44.07 -20.66
C ARG A 16 -14.14 43.44 -19.34
N ILE A 17 -13.38 44.14 -18.49
CA ILE A 17 -12.99 43.64 -17.17
C ILE A 17 -14.25 43.40 -16.31
N ALA A 18 -15.24 44.29 -16.38
CA ALA A 18 -16.51 44.12 -15.66
C ALA A 18 -17.26 42.86 -16.13
N GLN A 19 -17.31 42.58 -17.44
CA GLN A 19 -17.94 41.36 -17.96
C GLN A 19 -17.17 40.07 -17.63
N ILE A 20 -15.84 40.13 -17.58
CA ILE A 20 -15.01 38.97 -17.21
C ILE A 20 -15.18 38.63 -15.73
N ASN A 21 -15.33 39.65 -14.88
CA ASN A 21 -15.52 39.49 -13.43
C ASN A 21 -16.98 39.28 -13.02
N ASP A 22 -17.92 39.27 -13.96
CA ASP A 22 -19.33 39.02 -13.66
C ASP A 22 -19.50 37.57 -13.17
N PRO A 23 -20.00 37.36 -11.92
CA PRO A 23 -20.23 36.02 -11.38
C PRO A 23 -21.30 35.22 -12.16
N LEU A 24 -22.14 35.88 -12.96
CA LEU A 24 -23.13 35.24 -13.83
C LEU A 24 -22.52 34.76 -15.16
N ASN A 25 -21.27 35.14 -15.47
CA ASN A 25 -20.58 34.75 -16.70
C ASN A 25 -19.94 33.34 -16.57
N THR A 26 -20.76 32.35 -16.27
CA THR A 26 -20.33 30.97 -16.01
C THR A 26 -20.29 30.11 -17.26
N GLU A 27 -20.93 30.52 -18.35
CA GLU A 27 -21.16 29.73 -19.55
C GLU A 27 -20.81 30.55 -20.82
N TYR A 28 -20.50 29.88 -21.93
CA TYR A 28 -20.40 30.49 -23.25
C TYR A 28 -21.25 29.71 -24.25
N VAL A 29 -21.78 30.41 -25.26
CA VAL A 29 -22.55 29.78 -26.34
C VAL A 29 -21.59 29.36 -27.45
N ASP A 30 -21.63 28.09 -27.82
CA ASP A 30 -20.91 27.57 -28.98
C ASP A 30 -21.59 28.05 -30.28
N PRO A 31 -20.89 28.76 -31.19
CA PRO A 31 -21.48 29.26 -32.42
C PRO A 31 -21.90 28.16 -33.42
N GLU A 32 -21.31 26.97 -33.37
CA GLU A 32 -21.65 25.89 -34.31
C GLU A 32 -22.88 25.11 -33.85
N THR A 33 -23.02 24.90 -32.55
CA THR A 33 -24.07 24.04 -31.98
C THR A 33 -25.13 24.80 -31.18
N ASN A 34 -24.94 26.10 -30.97
CA ASN A 34 -25.79 26.96 -30.14
C ASN A 34 -26.04 26.40 -28.73
N MET A 35 -25.07 25.66 -28.20
CA MET A 35 -25.15 25.05 -26.86
C MET A 35 -24.45 25.94 -25.83
N LEU A 36 -25.03 26.03 -24.64
CA LEU A 36 -24.42 26.68 -23.49
C LEU A 36 -23.41 25.71 -22.84
N ILE A 37 -22.13 26.06 -22.89
CA ILE A 37 -21.03 25.28 -22.32
C ILE A 37 -20.49 25.99 -21.08
N PRO A 38 -20.43 25.33 -19.91
CA PRO A 38 -19.86 25.92 -18.71
C PRO A 38 -18.35 26.15 -18.85
N LYS A 39 -17.91 27.37 -18.54
CA LYS A 39 -16.49 27.78 -18.55
C LYS A 39 -15.67 27.11 -17.45
N LYS A 40 -16.32 26.69 -16.36
CA LYS A 40 -15.68 25.99 -15.24
C LYS A 40 -16.40 24.68 -15.01
N MET A 41 -15.71 23.58 -15.24
CA MET A 41 -16.19 22.27 -14.77
C MET A 41 -16.06 22.23 -13.25
N GLY A 42 -17.20 22.24 -12.55
CA GLY A 42 -17.21 21.98 -11.11
C GLY A 42 -16.54 20.64 -10.85
N ARG A 43 -15.57 20.61 -9.93
CA ARG A 43 -14.91 19.36 -9.54
C ARG A 43 -15.98 18.50 -8.87
N LYS A 44 -16.58 17.56 -9.60
CA LYS A 44 -17.54 16.60 -9.03
C LYS A 44 -16.82 15.82 -7.94
N THR A 45 -17.09 16.15 -6.69
CA THR A 45 -16.76 15.29 -5.56
C THR A 45 -17.61 14.04 -5.72
N VAL A 46 -16.97 12.95 -6.16
CA VAL A 46 -17.60 11.63 -6.21
C VAL A 46 -18.07 11.33 -4.80
N GLN A 47 -19.39 11.27 -4.59
CA GLN A 47 -19.96 10.86 -3.31
C GLN A 47 -19.73 9.37 -3.15
N ILE A 48 -18.60 9.01 -2.56
CA ILE A 48 -18.27 7.63 -2.22
C ILE A 48 -19.12 7.24 -0.99
N GLY A 49 -20.02 6.27 -1.18
CA GLY A 49 -20.85 5.70 -0.11
C GLY A 49 -20.01 5.08 1.01
N ALA A 50 -20.64 4.73 2.14
CA ALA A 50 -19.94 4.19 3.32
C ALA A 50 -19.03 2.98 3.00
N PHE A 51 -19.46 2.09 2.10
CA PHE A 51 -18.66 0.96 1.62
C PHE A 51 -17.39 1.37 0.88
N GLY A 52 -17.44 2.45 0.08
CA GLY A 52 -16.24 2.95 -0.57
C GLY A 52 -15.32 3.75 0.36
N ARG A 53 -15.82 4.24 1.52
CA ARG A 53 -14.98 4.83 2.57
C ARG A 53 -14.26 3.78 3.42
N MET A 54 -14.86 2.59 3.60
CA MET A 54 -14.22 1.46 4.28
C MET A 54 -13.16 0.73 3.44
N GLY A 55 -13.12 0.95 2.13
CA GLY A 55 -12.15 0.30 1.24
C GLY A 55 -10.70 0.60 1.61
N TYR A 56 -10.40 1.83 2.03
CA TYR A 56 -9.03 2.26 2.39
C TYR A 56 -8.51 1.64 3.71
N PRO A 57 -9.22 1.71 4.86
CA PRO A 57 -8.73 1.06 6.08
C PRO A 57 -8.65 -0.47 5.91
N LEU A 58 -9.58 -1.08 5.17
CA LEU A 58 -9.54 -2.51 4.88
C LEU A 58 -8.32 -2.88 4.02
N SER A 59 -7.97 -2.07 3.02
CA SER A 59 -6.80 -2.33 2.17
C SER A 59 -5.48 -2.24 2.94
N LEU A 60 -5.40 -1.38 3.96
CA LEU A 60 -4.25 -1.34 4.88
C LEU A 60 -4.14 -2.62 5.71
N VAL A 61 -5.26 -3.09 6.27
CA VAL A 61 -5.27 -4.35 7.04
C VAL A 61 -4.86 -5.52 6.16
N MET A 62 -5.37 -5.61 4.94
CA MET A 62 -4.99 -6.64 3.97
C MET A 62 -3.49 -6.59 3.63
N ALA A 63 -2.93 -5.38 3.43
CA ALA A 63 -1.51 -5.21 3.19
C ALA A 63 -0.66 -5.69 4.38
N LEU A 64 -1.07 -5.41 5.61
CA LEU A 64 -0.38 -5.90 6.81
C LEU A 64 -0.40 -7.43 6.89
N PHE A 65 -1.55 -8.07 6.69
CA PHE A 65 -1.66 -9.52 6.79
C PHE A 65 -0.96 -10.25 5.63
N SER A 66 -0.87 -9.63 4.45
CA SER A 66 -0.25 -10.27 3.29
C SER A 66 1.23 -10.62 3.49
N GLY A 67 1.99 -9.80 4.23
CA GLY A 67 3.39 -10.08 4.55
C GLY A 67 3.56 -11.27 5.49
N VAL A 68 2.74 -11.32 6.54
CA VAL A 68 2.72 -12.46 7.48
C VAL A 68 2.34 -13.75 6.75
N PHE A 69 1.28 -13.69 5.95
CA PHE A 69 0.82 -14.82 5.15
C PHE A 69 1.90 -15.30 4.16
N ALA A 70 2.59 -14.38 3.47
CA ALA A 70 3.66 -14.71 2.55
C ALA A 70 4.77 -15.53 3.23
N VAL A 71 5.27 -15.06 4.38
CA VAL A 71 6.33 -15.76 5.13
C VAL A 71 5.84 -17.12 5.64
N MET A 72 4.61 -17.20 6.15
CA MET A 72 4.03 -18.47 6.56
C MET A 72 3.93 -19.46 5.40
N ALA A 73 3.44 -19.01 4.23
CA ALA A 73 3.31 -19.85 3.05
C ALA A 73 4.67 -20.36 2.55
N ILE A 74 5.70 -19.51 2.56
CA ILE A 74 7.06 -19.89 2.15
C ILE A 74 7.64 -20.91 3.12
N ARG A 75 7.55 -20.67 4.43
CA ARG A 75 8.05 -21.62 5.43
C ARG A 75 7.29 -22.94 5.38
N PHE A 76 5.98 -22.89 5.10
CA PHE A 76 5.16 -24.09 4.94
C PHE A 76 5.57 -24.89 3.71
N ALA A 77 5.76 -24.21 2.59
CA ALA A 77 6.23 -24.82 1.36
C ALA A 77 7.63 -25.43 1.56
N ARG A 78 8.56 -24.70 2.17
CA ARG A 78 9.90 -25.20 2.47
C ARG A 78 9.85 -26.44 3.36
N PHE A 79 9.07 -26.40 4.44
CA PHE A 79 8.91 -27.54 5.34
C PHE A 79 8.39 -28.79 4.60
N HIS A 80 7.42 -28.64 3.70
CA HIS A 80 6.84 -29.78 2.98
C HIS A 80 7.66 -30.24 1.76
N PHE A 81 8.34 -29.33 1.05
CA PHE A 81 9.04 -29.66 -0.20
C PHE A 81 10.53 -29.92 -0.02
N LEU A 82 11.20 -29.21 0.89
CA LEU A 82 12.64 -29.36 1.16
C LEU A 82 12.90 -30.28 2.36
N GLY A 83 11.87 -30.54 3.17
CA GLY A 83 11.97 -31.37 4.37
C GLY A 83 12.79 -30.71 5.47
N TYR A 84 13.06 -31.48 6.52
CA TYR A 84 13.65 -31.03 7.79
C TYR A 84 15.17 -30.72 7.72
N ASN A 85 15.79 -30.76 6.52
CA ASN A 85 17.24 -30.60 6.33
C ASN A 85 17.70 -29.14 6.21
N ASP A 86 17.01 -28.21 6.87
CA ASP A 86 17.39 -26.79 6.94
C ASP A 86 18.69 -26.55 7.77
N LEU A 87 19.24 -27.59 8.42
CA LEU A 87 20.40 -27.49 9.32
C LEU A 87 21.74 -27.22 8.60
N GLU A 88 21.86 -27.50 7.30
CA GLU A 88 23.08 -27.22 6.54
C GLU A 88 23.05 -25.89 5.78
N MET A 89 21.88 -25.24 5.69
CA MET A 89 21.73 -24.02 4.91
C MET A 89 22.12 -22.80 5.75
N ASN A 90 23.02 -21.98 5.22
CA ASN A 90 23.48 -20.76 5.90
C ASN A 90 22.29 -19.84 6.24
N ALA A 91 22.25 -19.31 7.47
CA ALA A 91 21.20 -18.39 7.93
C ALA A 91 21.00 -17.18 7.01
N ASP A 92 22.07 -16.71 6.37
CA ASP A 92 22.01 -15.63 5.37
C ASP A 92 21.23 -16.03 4.11
N MET A 93 21.44 -17.27 3.67
CA MET A 93 20.76 -17.82 2.50
C MET A 93 19.27 -18.06 2.80
N MET A 94 18.95 -18.57 4.00
CA MET A 94 17.57 -18.74 4.45
C MET A 94 16.84 -17.38 4.51
N PHE A 95 17.49 -16.37 5.08
CA PHE A 95 16.94 -15.02 5.13
C PHE A 95 16.74 -14.43 3.74
N GLY A 96 17.74 -14.55 2.85
CA GLY A 96 17.64 -14.08 1.47
C GLY A 96 16.50 -14.75 0.70
N MET A 97 16.31 -16.06 0.87
CA MET A 97 15.19 -16.80 0.27
C MET A 97 13.84 -16.31 0.78
N ASP A 98 13.68 -16.18 2.10
CA ASP A 98 12.43 -15.70 2.70
C ASP A 98 12.06 -14.29 2.19
N VAL A 99 13.05 -13.40 2.03
CA VAL A 99 12.84 -12.05 1.50
C VAL A 99 12.50 -12.07 0.01
N VAL A 100 13.26 -12.80 -0.83
CA VAL A 100 13.04 -12.82 -2.29
C VAL A 100 11.71 -13.48 -2.64
N MET A 101 11.43 -14.65 -2.07
CA MET A 101 10.16 -15.35 -2.29
C MET A 101 8.99 -14.55 -1.69
N GLY A 102 9.20 -13.96 -0.51
CA GLY A 102 8.19 -13.15 0.19
C GLY A 102 7.81 -11.93 -0.61
N MET A 103 8.80 -11.24 -1.19
CA MET A 103 8.58 -10.12 -2.09
C MET A 103 7.74 -10.52 -3.30
N GLY A 104 8.00 -11.70 -3.89
CA GLY A 104 7.19 -12.21 -5.00
C GLY A 104 5.71 -12.36 -4.66
N ILE A 105 5.40 -12.98 -3.51
CA ILE A 105 4.02 -13.19 -3.04
C ILE A 105 3.35 -11.84 -2.69
N VAL A 106 4.09 -10.95 -2.03
CA VAL A 106 3.60 -9.62 -1.66
C VAL A 106 3.30 -8.77 -2.90
N LEU A 107 4.14 -8.83 -3.93
CA LEU A 107 3.89 -8.17 -5.22
C LEU A 107 2.69 -8.78 -5.95
N PHE A 108 2.50 -10.09 -5.87
CA PHE A 108 1.29 -10.74 -6.39
C PHE A 108 0.02 -10.22 -5.70
N PHE A 109 0.03 -10.09 -4.37
CA PHE A 109 -1.10 -9.51 -3.62
C PHE A 109 -1.33 -8.04 -3.93
N ARG A 110 -0.26 -7.26 -4.07
CA ARG A 110 -0.34 -5.86 -4.50
C ARG A 110 -1.14 -5.73 -5.79
N GLU A 111 -0.81 -6.53 -6.80
CA GLU A 111 -1.49 -6.43 -8.10
C GLU A 111 -2.92 -6.99 -8.03
N THR A 112 -3.13 -8.10 -7.33
CA THR A 112 -4.46 -8.71 -7.16
C THR A 112 -5.44 -7.78 -6.43
N PHE A 113 -4.98 -7.06 -5.41
CA PHE A 113 -5.81 -6.16 -4.61
C PHE A 113 -5.68 -4.68 -5.00
N ASN A 114 -4.97 -4.36 -6.10
CA ASN A 114 -4.75 -3.01 -6.60
C ASN A 114 -4.20 -2.04 -5.52
N LEU A 115 -3.29 -2.52 -4.67
CA LEU A 115 -2.72 -1.79 -3.53
C LEU A 115 -1.61 -0.82 -3.99
N LYS A 116 -1.93 0.14 -4.84
CA LYS A 116 -0.92 0.95 -5.57
C LYS A 116 -0.48 2.23 -4.88
N LEU A 117 -1.12 2.64 -3.78
CA LEU A 117 -0.66 3.83 -3.05
C LEU A 117 0.69 3.57 -2.37
N LEU A 118 1.51 4.61 -2.27
CA LEU A 118 2.82 4.57 -1.61
C LEU A 118 2.72 4.06 -0.16
N SER A 119 1.64 4.40 0.55
CA SER A 119 1.36 3.90 1.91
C SER A 119 1.23 2.38 1.96
N HIS A 120 0.60 1.77 0.95
CA HIS A 120 0.52 0.31 0.85
C HIS A 120 1.90 -0.29 0.58
N MET A 121 2.71 0.31 -0.30
CA MET A 121 4.06 -0.21 -0.58
C MET A 121 4.94 -0.24 0.66
N ALA A 122 4.94 0.85 1.43
CA ALA A 122 5.65 0.90 2.71
C ALA A 122 5.13 -0.17 3.67
N LEU A 123 3.81 -0.31 3.80
CA LEU A 123 3.19 -1.28 4.70
C LEU A 123 3.43 -2.74 4.30
N LEU A 124 3.46 -3.04 3.00
CA LEU A 124 3.78 -4.36 2.47
C LEU A 124 5.25 -4.73 2.76
N GLY A 125 6.17 -3.77 2.61
CA GLY A 125 7.57 -3.96 2.94
C GLY A 125 7.79 -4.17 4.44
N THR A 126 7.18 -3.32 5.28
CA THR A 126 7.30 -3.46 6.74
C THR A 126 6.61 -4.71 7.27
N SER A 127 5.47 -5.12 6.69
CA SER A 127 4.79 -6.35 7.08
C SER A 127 5.60 -7.59 6.71
N LEU A 128 6.22 -7.62 5.54
CA LEU A 128 7.13 -8.69 5.13
C LEU A 128 8.33 -8.77 6.07
N MET A 129 9.05 -7.66 6.25
CA MET A 129 10.25 -7.65 7.08
C MET A 129 9.92 -7.97 8.55
N GLY A 130 8.84 -7.40 9.08
CA GLY A 130 8.37 -7.71 10.43
C GLY A 130 8.02 -9.19 10.60
N ALA A 131 7.40 -9.81 9.59
CA ALA A 131 7.10 -11.23 9.60
C ALA A 131 8.37 -12.10 9.52
N VAL A 132 9.31 -11.81 8.61
CA VAL A 132 10.56 -12.57 8.47
C VAL A 132 11.33 -12.58 9.78
N LEU A 133 11.45 -11.41 10.40
CA LEU A 133 12.27 -11.21 11.60
C LEU A 133 11.56 -11.58 12.91
N GLY A 134 10.24 -11.61 12.93
CA GLY A 134 9.45 -11.66 14.17
C GLY A 134 8.43 -12.79 14.25
N LEU A 135 8.22 -13.59 13.19
CA LEU A 135 7.24 -14.68 13.19
C LEU A 135 7.49 -15.70 14.32
N HIS A 136 8.74 -15.92 14.73
CA HIS A 136 9.08 -16.81 15.85
C HIS A 136 8.42 -16.38 17.17
N ASN A 137 8.18 -15.07 17.37
CA ASN A 137 7.45 -14.59 18.55
C ASN A 137 5.99 -15.07 18.55
N LEU A 138 5.35 -15.18 17.38
CA LEU A 138 4.01 -15.76 17.27
C LEU A 138 4.03 -17.26 17.56
N VAL A 139 5.11 -17.96 17.19
CA VAL A 139 5.31 -19.37 17.54
C VAL A 139 5.47 -19.55 19.04
N TRP A 140 6.17 -18.63 19.72
CA TRP A 140 6.26 -18.60 21.18
C TRP A 140 4.90 -18.36 21.86
N MET A 141 4.08 -17.48 21.30
CA MET A 141 2.77 -17.13 21.85
C MET A 141 1.70 -18.23 21.64
N TYR A 142 1.75 -18.92 20.49
CA TYR A 142 0.74 -19.91 20.10
C TYR A 142 1.33 -21.25 19.63
N PRO A 143 2.19 -21.92 20.43
CA PRO A 143 2.94 -23.09 19.99
C PRO A 143 2.04 -24.25 19.54
N ALA A 144 0.90 -24.46 20.20
CA ALA A 144 -0.05 -25.52 19.84
C ALA A 144 -0.68 -25.30 18.45
N LYS A 145 -0.97 -24.05 18.07
CA LYS A 145 -1.57 -23.73 16.76
C LYS A 145 -0.55 -23.95 15.64
N PHE A 146 0.69 -23.49 15.84
CA PHE A 146 1.76 -23.73 14.88
C PHE A 146 2.14 -25.21 14.82
N GLY A 147 2.11 -25.94 15.93
CA GLY A 147 2.37 -27.38 15.98
C GLY A 147 1.38 -28.21 15.15
N SER A 148 0.11 -27.79 15.07
CA SER A 148 -0.87 -28.44 14.20
C SER A 148 -0.67 -28.17 12.69
N VAL A 149 0.01 -27.08 12.33
CA VAL A 149 0.21 -26.67 10.93
C VAL A 149 1.58 -27.14 10.39
N PHE A 150 2.62 -27.07 11.22
CA PHE A 150 4.02 -27.31 10.84
C PHE A 150 4.67 -28.52 11.52
N SER A 151 4.01 -29.17 12.47
CA SER A 151 4.55 -30.17 13.40
C SER A 151 5.14 -29.62 14.71
N PRO A 152 5.08 -30.40 15.82
CA PRO A 152 5.70 -30.04 17.09
C PRO A 152 7.23 -29.89 17.01
N GLU A 153 7.89 -30.68 16.16
CA GLU A 153 9.34 -30.65 15.98
C GLU A 153 9.78 -29.33 15.36
N TRP A 154 9.07 -28.84 14.35
CA TRP A 154 9.36 -27.54 13.74
C TRP A 154 9.22 -26.38 14.74
N VAL A 155 8.21 -26.46 15.62
CA VAL A 155 8.02 -25.49 16.71
C VAL A 155 9.20 -25.54 17.69
N ALA A 156 9.64 -26.73 18.08
CA ALA A 156 10.78 -26.90 18.98
C ALA A 156 12.06 -26.30 18.38
N MET A 157 12.32 -26.56 17.09
CA MET A 157 13.46 -25.98 16.36
C MET A 157 13.37 -24.45 16.31
N THR A 158 12.21 -23.90 15.95
CA THR A 158 12.02 -22.45 15.88
C THR A 158 12.29 -21.77 17.22
N LYS A 159 11.86 -22.40 18.32
CA LYS A 159 12.11 -21.92 19.68
C LYS A 159 13.56 -22.11 20.15
N ALA A 160 14.26 -23.10 19.60
CA ALA A 160 15.69 -23.30 19.84
C ALA A 160 16.55 -22.27 19.07
N MET A 161 16.08 -21.80 17.91
CA MET A 161 16.78 -20.82 17.08
C MET A 161 16.64 -19.37 17.59
N ALA A 162 15.55 -19.03 18.27
CA ALA A 162 15.29 -17.66 18.69
C ALA A 162 14.55 -17.56 20.02
N GLU A 163 15.00 -16.64 20.86
CA GLU A 163 14.40 -16.32 22.16
C GLU A 163 13.06 -15.58 22.00
N PRO A 164 12.14 -15.68 22.97
CA PRO A 164 10.91 -14.88 22.95
C PRO A 164 11.22 -13.38 23.09
N ASN A 165 10.36 -12.53 22.52
CA ASN A 165 10.53 -11.06 22.53
C ASN A 165 11.85 -10.59 21.91
N SER A 166 12.28 -11.28 20.85
CA SER A 166 13.50 -10.93 20.11
C SER A 166 13.22 -10.73 18.62
N ILE A 167 14.17 -10.14 17.93
CA ILE A 167 14.24 -10.04 16.46
C ILE A 167 15.32 -11.02 16.00
N LEU A 168 14.94 -11.97 15.15
CA LEU A 168 15.88 -12.91 14.55
C LEU A 168 16.37 -12.34 13.22
N PHE A 169 17.64 -11.96 13.15
CA PHE A 169 18.27 -11.46 11.93
C PHE A 169 19.54 -12.26 11.63
N ARG A 170 19.56 -12.93 10.47
CA ARG A 170 20.73 -13.69 9.98
C ARG A 170 21.25 -14.72 11.00
N GLY A 171 20.34 -15.37 11.72
CA GLY A 171 20.68 -16.38 12.74
C GLY A 171 21.11 -15.81 14.10
N VAL A 172 21.09 -14.48 14.27
CA VAL A 172 21.37 -13.82 15.55
C VAL A 172 20.07 -13.23 16.11
N ALA A 173 19.78 -13.53 17.37
CA ALA A 173 18.63 -12.98 18.08
C ALA A 173 19.04 -11.69 18.82
N TYR A 174 18.26 -10.62 18.63
CA TYR A 174 18.41 -9.34 19.32
C TYR A 174 17.17 -9.09 20.19
N LEU A 175 17.34 -8.84 21.49
CA LEU A 175 16.22 -8.54 22.39
C LEU A 175 15.59 -7.19 22.03
N ILE A 176 14.26 -7.10 22.16
CA ILE A 176 13.43 -5.91 21.91
C ILE A 176 13.23 -5.13 23.20
#